data_AF-A0A7I8CCG5-F1
#
_entry.id   AF-A0A7I8CCG5-F1
#
_cell.length_a   1.000
_cell.length_b   1.000
_cell.length_c   1.000
_cell.angle_alpha   90.00
_cell.angle_beta   90.00
_cell.angle_gamma   90.00
#
_symmetry.space_group_name_H-M   'P 1'
#
loop_
_entity.id
_entity.type
_entity.pdbx_description
1 polymer ?
#
loop_
_entity_poly.entity_id
_entity_poly.type
_entity_poly.pdbx_seq_one_letter_code
_entity_poly.pdbx_strand_id
1 'polypeptide(L)'
;MWDKIEHNGQEVWVLPVTAYGPPVPETLWHYVGYVCHHGADAHLAGKSRRFQELVATFHSEEEAREAGYDAGRVLADQISTANA
;
A
#
# COMPACT_ATOMS: atom_id res chain seq x y z
N MET A 1 -5.31 7.61 -6.89
CA MET A 1 -5.06 8.60 -5.79
C MET A 1 -4.52 7.84 -4.59
N TRP A 2 -3.61 8.42 -3.81
CA TRP A 2 -3.18 7.81 -2.54
C TRP A 2 -4.35 7.77 -1.58
N ASP A 3 -4.56 6.63 -0.94
CA ASP A 3 -5.54 6.47 0.12
C ASP A 3 -4.93 5.69 1.29
N LYS A 4 -5.53 5.77 2.46
CA LYS A 4 -5.01 5.12 3.66
C LYS A 4 -6.06 4.49 4.56
N ILE A 5 -5.59 3.53 5.33
CA ILE A 5 -6.27 3.01 6.53
C ILE A 5 -5.37 3.13 7.75
N GLU A 6 -5.99 3.10 8.93
CA GLU A 6 -5.29 2.97 10.20
C GLU A 6 -5.36 1.53 10.69
N HIS A 7 -4.25 1.02 11.20
CA HIS A 7 -4.16 -0.34 11.74
C HIS A 7 -3.09 -0.40 12.84
N ASN A 8 -3.48 -0.79 14.06
CA ASN A 8 -2.57 -0.98 15.19
C ASN A 8 -1.61 0.19 15.47
N GLY A 9 -2.12 1.43 15.39
CA GLY A 9 -1.33 2.65 15.61
C GLY A 9 -0.37 3.00 14.47
N GLN A 10 -0.44 2.27 13.36
CA GLN A 10 0.22 2.59 12.10
C GLN A 10 -0.80 3.09 11.08
N GLU A 11 -0.30 3.81 10.08
CA GLU A 11 -1.02 4.14 8.86
C GLU A 11 -0.48 3.29 7.71
N VAL A 12 -1.40 2.74 6.93
CA VAL A 12 -1.10 1.98 5.71
C VAL A 12 -1.61 2.78 4.53
N TRP A 13 -0.69 3.32 3.75
CA TRP A 13 -0.97 4.09 2.54
C TRP A 13 -0.82 3.20 1.31
N VAL A 14 -1.79 3.26 0.39
CA VAL A 14 -1.77 2.48 -0.85
C VAL A 14 -2.11 3.36 -2.04
N LEU A 15 -1.35 3.16 -3.11
CA LEU A 15 -1.61 3.70 -4.43
C LEU A 15 -1.68 2.54 -5.43
N PRO A 16 -2.88 2.28 -5.97
CA PRO A 16 -3.01 1.49 -7.18
C PRO A 16 -2.32 2.19 -8.34
N VAL A 17 -1.56 1.44 -9.13
CA VAL A 17 -0.86 1.93 -10.33
C VAL A 17 -1.18 1.02 -11.50
N THR A 18 -1.26 1.59 -12.70
CA THR A 18 -1.47 0.77 -13.91
C THR A 18 -0.24 -0.12 -14.13
N ALA A 19 -0.47 -1.38 -14.48
CA ALA A 19 0.60 -2.32 -14.76
C ALA A 19 1.33 -1.97 -16.05
N TYR A 20 0.59 -1.51 -17.06
CA TYR A 20 1.10 -1.18 -18.39
C TYR A 20 0.35 0.00 -18.99
N GLY A 21 1.07 0.87 -19.71
CA GLY A 21 0.50 1.85 -20.63
C GLY A 21 -0.54 2.82 -20.05
N PRO A 22 -1.17 3.65 -20.90
CA PRO A 22 -2.32 4.45 -20.51
C PRO A 22 -3.52 3.53 -20.20
N PRO A 23 -4.44 3.96 -19.31
CA PRO A 23 -5.60 3.15 -18.95
C PRO A 23 -6.50 2.85 -20.16
N VAL A 24 -6.73 1.57 -20.41
CA VAL A 24 -7.73 0.98 -21.34
C VAL A 24 -8.75 0.14 -20.55
N PRO A 25 -9.89 -0.28 -21.14
CA PRO A 25 -10.90 -1.07 -20.41
C PRO A 25 -10.35 -2.36 -19.75
N GLU A 26 -9.35 -2.98 -20.36
CA GLU A 26 -8.65 -4.17 -19.87
C GLU A 26 -7.41 -3.84 -19.01
N THR A 27 -7.35 -2.64 -18.42
CA THR A 27 -6.21 -2.22 -17.60
C THR A 27 -6.04 -3.16 -16.42
N LEU A 28 -4.83 -3.71 -16.34
CA LEU A 28 -4.36 -4.42 -15.18
C LEU A 28 -3.68 -3.46 -14.21
N TRP A 29 -3.77 -3.77 -12.92
CA TRP A 29 -3.32 -2.92 -11.84
C TRP A 29 -2.28 -3.62 -10.98
N HIS A 30 -1.36 -2.84 -10.44
CA HIS A 30 -0.44 -3.16 -9.37
C HIS A 30 -0.73 -2.25 -8.17
N TYR A 31 0.02 -2.41 -7.09
CA TYR A 31 0.01 -1.42 -6.02
C TYR A 31 1.42 -1.08 -5.53
N VAL A 32 1.55 0.14 -5.03
CA VAL A 32 2.68 0.58 -4.20
C VAL A 32 2.10 1.07 -2.88
N GLY A 33 2.79 0.79 -1.78
CA GLY A 33 2.34 1.20 -0.47
C GLY A 33 3.44 1.61 0.49
N TYR A 34 3.04 2.27 1.56
CA TYR A 34 3.89 2.67 2.67
C TYR A 34 3.21 2.34 3.99
N VAL A 35 4.00 1.89 4.97
CA VAL A 35 3.56 1.79 6.36
C VAL A 35 4.37 2.77 7.20
N CYS A 36 3.70 3.58 7.99
CA CYS A 36 4.33 4.52 8.90
C CYS A 36 3.56 4.62 10.22
N HIS A 37 4.16 5.26 11.22
CA HIS A 37 3.44 5.56 12.46
C HIS A 37 2.31 6.55 12.18
N HIS A 38 1.23 6.47 12.96
CA HIS A 38 0.11 7.40 12.84
C HIS A 38 0.57 8.87 12.93
N GLY A 39 0.10 9.70 11.99
CA GLY A 39 0.46 11.11 11.86
C GLY A 39 1.87 11.39 11.28
N ALA A 40 2.65 10.36 10.94
CA ALA A 40 3.91 10.54 10.22
C ALA A 40 3.66 10.80 8.73
N ASP A 41 4.50 11.63 8.11
CA ASP A 41 4.46 11.80 6.65
C ASP A 41 5.05 10.56 5.97
N ALA A 42 4.17 9.76 5.38
CA ALA A 42 4.51 8.50 4.73
C ALA A 42 5.43 8.66 3.51
N HIS A 43 5.49 9.85 2.91
CA HIS A 43 6.28 10.11 1.70
C HIS A 43 7.70 10.62 2.00
N LEU A 44 8.03 10.87 3.27
CA LEU A 44 9.38 11.26 3.69
C LEU A 44 10.28 10.04 3.94
N ALA A 45 11.50 10.11 3.41
CA ALA A 45 12.50 9.06 3.59
C ALA A 45 12.81 8.81 5.08
N GLY A 46 12.84 7.53 5.47
CA GLY A 46 13.12 7.12 6.85
C GLY A 46 11.96 7.29 7.83
N LYS A 47 10.79 7.78 7.37
CA LYS A 47 9.55 7.86 8.17
C LYS A 47 8.54 6.78 7.84
N SER A 48 8.77 6.04 6.76
CA SER A 48 7.93 4.93 6.32
C SER A 48 8.75 3.76 5.83
N ARG A 49 8.11 2.58 5.81
CA ARG A 49 8.59 1.38 5.14
C ARG A 49 7.77 1.16 3.88
N ARG A 50 8.43 1.16 2.73
CA ARG A 50 7.80 0.90 1.43
C ARG A 50 7.55 -0.59 1.22
N PHE A 51 6.43 -0.91 0.58
CA PHE A 51 6.11 -2.22 0.05
C PHE A 51 5.41 -2.07 -1.32
N GLN A 52 5.39 -3.11 -2.14
CA GLN A 52 4.77 -3.08 -3.47
C GLN A 52 4.60 -4.50 -4.02
N GLU A 53 3.61 -4.68 -4.88
CA GLU A 53 3.43 -5.87 -5.71
C GLU A 53 3.39 -5.42 -7.17
N LEU A 54 4.44 -5.75 -7.92
CA LEU A 54 4.64 -5.36 -9.33
C LEU A 54 4.72 -6.59 -10.27
N VAL A 55 4.48 -7.79 -9.75
CA VAL A 55 4.47 -9.04 -10.51
C VAL A 55 3.03 -9.51 -10.70
N ALA A 56 2.26 -9.64 -9.62
CA ALA A 56 0.85 -9.97 -9.70
C ALA A 56 0.03 -8.77 -10.18
N THR A 57 -0.96 -9.05 -11.02
CA THR A 57 -1.87 -8.04 -11.58
C THR A 57 -3.29 -8.23 -11.07
N PHE A 58 -3.96 -7.11 -10.80
CA PHE A 58 -5.36 -7.04 -10.38
C PHE A 58 -6.22 -6.47 -11.51
N HIS A 59 -7.51 -6.82 -11.53
CA HIS A 59 -8.44 -6.44 -12.61
C HIS A 59 -9.09 -5.07 -12.39
N SER A 60 -8.89 -4.46 -11.21
CA SER A 60 -9.42 -3.13 -10.91
C SER A 60 -8.51 -2.35 -9.96
N GLU A 61 -8.70 -1.03 -9.98
CA GLU A 61 -8.05 -0.11 -9.04
C GLU A 61 -8.38 -0.47 -7.58
N GLU A 62 -9.64 -0.85 -7.33
CA GLU A 62 -10.13 -1.23 -5.99
C GLU A 62 -9.53 -2.55 -5.51
N GLU A 63 -9.48 -3.56 -6.37
CA GLU A 63 -8.88 -4.85 -6.03
C GLU A 63 -7.38 -4.71 -5.68
N ALA A 64 -6.64 -3.90 -6.46
CA ALA A 64 -5.25 -3.60 -6.16
C ALA A 64 -5.09 -2.85 -4.82
N ARG A 65 -6.02 -1.96 -4.50
CA ARG A 65 -6.02 -1.20 -3.25
C ARG A 65 -6.23 -2.12 -2.06
N GLU A 66 -7.26 -2.96 -2.09
CA GLU A 66 -7.57 -3.89 -1.00
C GLU A 66 -6.44 -4.89 -0.78
N ALA A 67 -5.86 -5.43 -1.86
CA ALA A 67 -4.68 -6.29 -1.76
C ALA A 67 -3.48 -5.56 -1.11
N GLY A 68 -3.30 -4.27 -1.43
CA GLY A 68 -2.30 -3.43 -0.78
C GLY A 68 -2.58 -3.20 0.71
N TYR A 69 -3.84 -3.03 1.10
CA TYR A 69 -4.22 -2.88 2.51
C TYR A 69 -3.96 -4.16 3.30
N ASP A 70 -4.28 -5.33 2.75
CA ASP A 70 -4.02 -6.61 3.40
C ASP A 70 -2.52 -6.85 3.61
N ALA A 71 -1.71 -6.61 2.58
CA ALA A 71 -0.26 -6.70 2.69
C ALA A 71 0.31 -5.69 3.70
N GLY A 72 -0.23 -4.47 3.71
CA GLY A 72 0.18 -3.42 4.63
C GLY A 72 -0.20 -3.70 6.08
N ARG A 73 -1.36 -4.32 6.36
CA ARG A 73 -1.76 -4.76 7.71
C ARG A 73 -0.78 -5.79 8.27
N VAL A 74 -0.42 -6.80 7.48
CA VAL A 74 0.58 -7.81 7.87
C VAL A 74 1.91 -7.15 8.21
N LEU A 75 2.33 -6.16 7.42
CA LEU A 75 3.56 -5.43 7.66
C LEU A 75 3.48 -4.55 8.92
N ALA A 76 2.35 -3.88 9.15
CA ALA A 76 2.10 -3.08 10.34
C ALA A 76 2.12 -3.93 11.62
N ASP A 77 1.55 -5.14 11.59
CA ASP A 77 1.57 -6.08 12.72
C ASP A 77 2.99 -6.53 13.09
N GLN A 78 3.83 -6.77 12.07
CA GLN A 78 5.25 -7.10 12.29
C GLN A 78 6.02 -5.94 12.94
N ILE A 79 5.75 -4.71 12.52
CA ILE A 79 6.37 -3.50 13.08
C ILE A 79 5.90 -3.28 14.52
N SER A 80 4.60 -3.40 14.78
CA SER A 80 4.01 -3.24 16.10
C SER A 80 4.60 -4.26 17.09
N THR A 81 4.68 -5.53 16.68
CA THR A 81 5.25 -6.61 17.50
C THR A 81 6.75 -6.40 17.78
N ALA A 82 7.51 -5.83 16.84
CA ALA A 82 8.93 -5.54 17.06
C ALA A 82 9.19 -4.40 18.07
N ASN A 83 8.17 -3.58 18.34
CA ASN A 83 8.25 -2.43 19.25
C ASN A 83 7.58 -2.70 20.62
N ALA A 84 6.99 -3.88 20.82
CA ALA A 84 6.35 -4.32 22.07
C ALA A 84 7.32 -5.13 22.96
#